data_AF-A0A2N5YKI3-F1
#
_entry.id   AF-A0A2N5YKI3-F1
#
_cell.length_a   1.000
_cell.length_b   1.000
_cell.length_c   1.000
_cell.angle_alpha   90.00
_cell.angle_beta   90.00
_cell.angle_gamma   90.00
#
_symmetry.space_group_name_H-M   'P 1'
#
loop_
_entity.id
_entity.type
_entity.pdbx_description
1 polymer ?
#
loop_
_entity_poly.entity_id
_entity_poly.type
_entity_poly.pdbx_seq_one_letter_code
_entity_poly.pdbx_strand_id
1 'polypeptide(L)'
;MIYRLPVIFYIDDTRIEVFMNNDIAELNDMFIAVMDYMKSDSYSAKSMANYGKYVESAHDLYKLLIMPCEKWIQGKSITIVPDNILCYLPFEVLLTRDVKNLKNSFKSLPYLIKEYPISYAYSIRLLDMVNPKQGGKARMLAMAPEFKGDESLNFISENIYRSNNLSPLKYNVEEIVNISKYFKGTYLKGKQANESKFYELAENNDIIHIASHTIIDDNIPMRSKIVLSKDSLDEDGYLNTYEIYQTKLNADLVVLSGCQTGYGKYFKGEGISSLTNGFLYAGCPSIVATLWDASDKSAMRLMSYFYKNLSLGQDKDIALRNAKLEYLEKCPPYKASPHYWAGFIMIGHTNPVVPPDTG
;
A
#
# COMPACT_ATOMS: atom_id res chain seq x y z
N MET A 1 -3.93 29.00 7.20
CA MET A 1 -2.82 28.16 6.72
C MET A 1 -2.07 28.94 5.66
N ILE A 2 -0.76 29.12 5.81
CA ILE A 2 0.07 29.72 4.76
C ILE A 2 0.30 28.60 3.72
N TYR A 3 -0.31 28.74 2.54
CA TYR A 3 -0.10 27.82 1.42
C TYR A 3 1.35 27.98 0.93
N ARG A 4 2.18 26.95 1.09
CA ARG A 4 3.52 26.92 0.51
C ARG A 4 3.41 26.38 -0.92
N LEU A 5 4.15 26.99 -1.84
CA LEU A 5 4.33 26.51 -3.20
C LEU A 5 4.82 25.05 -3.17
N PRO A 6 4.26 24.12 -3.96
CA PRO A 6 4.82 22.80 -4.09
C PRO A 6 6.18 22.94 -4.76
N VAL A 7 7.22 22.49 -4.07
CA VAL A 7 8.58 22.40 -4.59
C VAL A 7 8.84 20.93 -4.91
N ILE A 8 9.16 20.64 -6.16
CA ILE A 8 9.44 19.30 -6.63
C ILE A 8 10.94 19.16 -6.78
N PHE A 9 11.49 18.12 -6.17
CA PHE A 9 12.88 17.74 -6.31
C PHE A 9 12.95 16.49 -7.18
N TYR A 10 13.68 16.57 -8.29
CA TYR A 10 14.13 15.39 -9.01
C TYR A 10 15.56 15.10 -8.60
N ILE A 11 15.85 13.84 -8.24
CA ILE A 11 17.16 13.41 -7.78
C ILE A 11 17.51 12.12 -8.52
N ASP A 12 18.68 12.08 -9.14
CA ASP A 12 19.34 10.85 -9.61
C ASP A 12 20.83 10.87 -9.24
N ASP A 13 21.58 9.83 -9.61
CA ASP A 13 23.01 9.69 -9.29
C ASP A 13 23.89 10.81 -9.85
N THR A 14 23.37 11.63 -10.76
CA THR A 14 24.13 12.66 -11.49
C THR A 14 23.65 14.08 -11.24
N ARG A 15 22.44 14.29 -10.72
CA ARG A 15 21.86 15.63 -10.57
C ARG A 15 20.75 15.75 -9.54
N ILE A 16 20.56 17.00 -9.12
CA ILE A 16 19.37 17.47 -8.39
C ILE A 16 18.77 18.60 -9.20
N GLU A 17 17.50 18.49 -9.57
CA GLU A 17 16.73 19.53 -10.25
C GLU A 17 15.57 19.96 -9.37
N VAL A 18 15.28 21.26 -9.35
CA VAL A 18 14.24 21.86 -8.48
C VAL A 18 13.22 22.61 -9.32
N PHE A 19 11.94 22.25 -9.17
CA PHE A 19 10.83 22.91 -9.84
C PHE A 19 9.97 23.60 -8.78
N MET A 20 9.73 24.90 -8.97
CA MET A 20 8.77 25.66 -8.19
C MET A 20 7.56 25.91 -9.06
N ASN A 21 6.39 25.42 -8.65
CA ASN A 21 5.15 25.73 -9.36
C ASN A 21 4.39 26.84 -8.61
N ASN A 22 4.13 27.94 -9.33
CA ASN A 22 3.47 29.12 -8.78
C ASN A 22 1.93 29.06 -8.81
N ASP A 23 1.37 28.03 -9.45
CA ASP A 23 -0.07 27.86 -9.62
C ASP A 23 -0.63 26.87 -8.59
N ILE A 24 -0.81 27.33 -7.35
CA ILE A 24 -1.13 26.46 -6.19
C ILE A 24 -2.61 26.52 -5.76
N ALA A 25 -3.37 27.49 -6.27
CA ALA A 25 -4.66 27.85 -5.66
C ALA A 25 -5.63 26.66 -5.54
N GLU A 26 -5.42 25.61 -6.32
CA GLU A 26 -6.33 24.47 -6.43
C GLU A 26 -5.71 23.10 -6.09
N LEU A 27 -4.46 23.01 -5.61
CA LEU A 27 -3.83 21.69 -5.31
C LEU A 27 -4.70 20.85 -4.36
N ASN A 28 -5.20 21.47 -3.30
CA ASN A 28 -6.07 20.80 -2.34
C ASN A 28 -7.38 20.35 -2.97
N ASP A 29 -7.99 21.17 -3.83
CA ASP A 29 -9.28 20.85 -4.46
C ASP A 29 -9.14 19.71 -5.46
N MET A 30 -8.04 19.71 -6.24
CA MET A 30 -7.71 18.61 -7.13
C MET A 30 -7.42 17.32 -6.36
N PHE A 31 -6.64 17.41 -5.28
CA PHE A 31 -6.37 16.27 -4.40
C PHE A 31 -7.66 15.70 -3.80
N ILE A 32 -8.54 16.56 -3.26
CA ILE A 32 -9.83 16.15 -2.70
C ILE A 32 -10.68 15.47 -3.77
N ALA A 33 -10.76 16.04 -4.98
CA ALA A 33 -11.54 15.45 -6.08
C ALA A 33 -11.04 14.04 -6.46
N VAL A 34 -9.72 13.83 -6.49
CA VAL A 34 -9.15 12.50 -6.72
C VAL A 34 -9.47 11.57 -5.55
N MET A 35 -9.17 11.97 -4.32
CA MET A 35 -9.33 11.10 -3.15
C MET A 35 -10.78 10.76 -2.83
N ASP A 36 -11.71 11.69 -3.00
CA ASP A 36 -13.15 11.44 -2.83
C ASP A 36 -13.64 10.36 -3.80
N TYR A 37 -13.12 10.36 -5.03
CA TYR A 37 -13.43 9.33 -6.02
C TYR A 37 -12.82 7.97 -5.66
N MET A 38 -11.58 7.97 -5.15
CA MET A 38 -10.89 6.73 -4.74
C MET A 38 -11.56 6.06 -3.54
N LYS A 39 -12.09 6.85 -2.61
CA LYS A 39 -12.70 6.35 -1.36
C LYS A 39 -14.19 6.06 -1.47
N SER A 40 -14.85 6.46 -2.57
CA SER A 40 -16.27 6.20 -2.77
C SER A 40 -16.53 4.87 -3.49
N ASP A 41 -17.69 4.26 -3.24
CA ASP A 41 -18.16 3.18 -4.10
C ASP A 41 -18.37 3.75 -5.51
N SER A 42 -17.50 3.35 -6.44
CA SER A 42 -17.36 3.93 -7.78
C SER A 42 -18.63 3.91 -8.64
N TYR A 43 -19.67 3.15 -8.26
CA TYR A 43 -20.95 3.06 -8.96
C TYR A 43 -22.10 3.76 -8.26
N SER A 44 -21.87 4.45 -7.15
CA SER A 44 -22.89 5.31 -6.57
C SER A 44 -23.23 6.47 -7.52
N ALA A 45 -24.48 6.97 -7.47
CA ALA A 45 -24.89 8.13 -8.27
C ALA A 45 -23.98 9.36 -8.03
N LYS A 46 -23.48 9.52 -6.80
CA LYS A 46 -22.51 10.54 -6.42
C LYS A 46 -21.16 10.35 -7.12
N SER A 47 -20.67 9.12 -7.19
CA SER A 47 -19.41 8.80 -7.89
C SER A 47 -19.52 9.06 -9.39
N MET A 48 -20.63 8.70 -10.03
CA MET A 48 -20.83 8.98 -11.46
C MET A 48 -20.85 10.48 -11.77
N ALA A 49 -21.46 11.29 -10.90
CA ALA A 49 -21.42 12.75 -11.02
C ALA A 49 -20.00 13.33 -10.84
N ASN A 50 -19.17 12.68 -10.02
CA ASN A 50 -17.81 13.13 -9.71
C ASN A 50 -16.74 12.63 -10.69
N TYR A 51 -17.07 11.73 -11.63
CA TYR A 51 -16.09 11.16 -12.57
C TYR A 51 -15.39 12.24 -13.41
N GLY A 52 -16.13 13.22 -13.94
CA GLY A 52 -15.55 14.29 -14.74
C GLY A 52 -14.52 15.11 -13.95
N LYS A 53 -14.87 15.47 -12.70
CA LYS A 53 -13.97 16.19 -11.79
C LYS A 53 -12.72 15.37 -11.46
N TYR A 54 -12.89 14.08 -11.19
CA TYR A 54 -11.76 13.17 -10.97
C TYR A 54 -10.80 13.17 -12.17
N VAL A 55 -11.31 12.98 -13.38
CA VAL A 55 -10.50 12.90 -14.60
C VAL A 55 -9.70 14.18 -14.83
N GLU A 56 -10.35 15.34 -14.70
CA GLU A 56 -9.70 16.64 -14.85
C GLU A 56 -8.61 16.84 -13.78
N SER A 57 -8.98 16.68 -12.51
CA SER A 57 -8.04 16.84 -11.40
C SER A 57 -6.87 15.86 -11.43
N ALA A 58 -7.06 14.62 -11.90
CA ALA A 58 -5.99 13.64 -12.02
C ALA A 58 -4.99 13.99 -13.14
N HIS A 59 -5.42 14.65 -14.21
CA HIS A 59 -4.51 15.16 -15.24
C HIS A 59 -3.84 16.46 -14.81
N ASP A 60 -4.55 17.35 -14.11
CA ASP A 60 -3.98 18.60 -13.62
C ASP A 60 -2.92 18.35 -12.54
N LEU A 61 -3.15 17.39 -11.64
CA LEU A 61 -2.11 16.93 -10.70
C LEU A 61 -0.92 16.29 -11.41
N TYR A 62 -1.12 15.57 -12.52
CA TYR A 62 0.00 15.06 -13.33
C TYR A 62 0.87 16.21 -13.86
N LYS A 63 0.25 17.23 -14.47
CA LYS A 63 0.94 18.41 -14.99
C LYS A 63 1.69 19.15 -13.89
N LEU A 64 1.10 19.24 -12.70
CA LEU A 64 1.67 19.91 -11.56
C LEU A 64 2.86 19.14 -10.97
N LEU A 65 2.71 17.84 -10.75
CA LEU A 65 3.60 17.05 -9.88
C LEU A 65 4.61 16.18 -10.63
N ILE A 66 4.30 15.71 -11.84
CA ILE A 66 5.12 14.72 -12.57
C ILE A 66 5.67 15.27 -13.87
N MET A 67 4.85 15.96 -14.67
CA MET A 67 5.26 16.51 -15.96
C MET A 67 6.54 17.35 -15.93
N PRO A 68 6.84 18.17 -14.87
CA PRO A 68 8.11 18.90 -14.81
C PRO A 68 9.34 17.99 -14.89
N CYS A 69 9.22 16.75 -14.44
CA CYS A 69 10.31 15.78 -14.38
C CYS A 69 10.31 14.76 -15.54
N GLU A 70 9.30 14.78 -16.42
CA GLU A 70 8.99 13.71 -17.38
C GLU A 70 10.19 13.29 -18.24
N LYS A 71 10.94 14.28 -18.76
CA LYS A 71 12.10 14.03 -19.63
C LYS A 71 13.24 13.25 -18.97
N TRP A 72 13.28 13.17 -17.63
CA TRP A 72 14.34 12.47 -16.90
C TRP A 72 13.91 11.14 -16.29
N ILE A 73 12.60 10.86 -16.26
CA ILE A 73 12.04 9.62 -15.69
C ILE A 73 11.70 8.56 -16.75
N GLN A 74 11.75 8.90 -18.05
CA GLN A 74 11.47 7.97 -19.15
C GLN A 74 12.29 6.67 -19.02
N GLY A 75 11.59 5.54 -19.04
CA GLY A 75 12.19 4.20 -18.96
C GLY A 75 12.75 3.83 -17.58
N LYS A 76 12.50 4.61 -16.53
CA LYS A 76 12.97 4.34 -15.16
C LYS A 76 11.82 3.89 -14.25
N SER A 77 12.16 3.14 -13.21
CA SER A 77 11.33 3.05 -12.00
C SER A 77 11.41 4.35 -11.22
N ILE A 78 10.30 4.75 -10.59
CA ILE A 78 10.21 6.02 -9.86
C ILE A 78 9.92 5.73 -8.39
N THR A 79 10.73 6.31 -7.50
CA THR A 79 10.42 6.38 -6.07
C THR A 79 9.89 7.78 -5.74
N ILE A 80 8.65 7.86 -5.29
CA ILE A 80 8.02 9.11 -4.88
C ILE A 80 8.26 9.31 -3.38
N VAL A 81 8.80 10.47 -3.02
CA VAL A 81 8.93 10.92 -1.63
C VAL A 81 7.94 12.06 -1.40
N PRO A 82 6.69 11.76 -1.03
CA PRO A 82 5.66 12.78 -0.90
C PRO A 82 5.78 13.54 0.43
N ASP A 83 5.21 14.75 0.47
CA ASP A 83 5.08 15.52 1.70
C ASP A 83 3.62 15.94 1.92
N ASN A 84 3.23 16.09 3.19
CA ASN A 84 1.90 16.55 3.61
C ASN A 84 0.77 15.69 2.99
N ILE A 85 -0.31 16.32 2.49
CA ILE A 85 -1.47 15.62 1.92
C ILE A 85 -1.14 14.68 0.77
N LEU A 86 -0.01 14.89 0.07
CA LEU A 86 0.41 14.03 -1.04
C LEU A 86 0.81 12.62 -0.57
N CYS A 87 1.08 12.42 0.73
CA CYS A 87 1.36 11.08 1.25
C CYS A 87 0.18 10.13 1.09
N TYR A 88 -1.03 10.65 0.95
CA TYR A 88 -2.25 9.87 0.75
C TYR A 88 -2.58 9.65 -0.72
N LEU A 89 -1.88 10.32 -1.65
CA LEU A 89 -2.17 10.25 -3.08
C LEU A 89 -1.44 9.04 -3.70
N PRO A 90 -2.16 8.07 -4.28
CA PRO A 90 -1.56 7.06 -5.13
C PRO A 90 -1.23 7.69 -6.49
N PHE A 91 0.01 8.14 -6.69
CA PHE A 91 0.44 8.83 -7.92
C PHE A 91 0.20 8.03 -9.20
N GLU A 92 0.12 6.72 -9.08
CA GLU A 92 -0.15 5.79 -10.15
C GLU A 92 -1.53 5.98 -10.83
N VAL A 93 -2.47 6.66 -10.17
CA VAL A 93 -3.82 6.97 -10.71
C VAL A 93 -3.89 8.28 -11.50
N LEU A 94 -2.81 9.05 -11.51
CA LEU A 94 -2.72 10.30 -12.28
C LEU A 94 -2.76 10.01 -13.77
N LEU A 95 -3.24 10.98 -14.57
CA LEU A 95 -3.48 10.79 -16.00
C LEU A 95 -2.44 11.54 -16.83
N THR A 96 -1.72 10.83 -17.70
CA THR A 96 -0.60 11.39 -18.48
C THR A 96 -1.03 12.23 -19.69
N ARG A 97 -2.31 12.15 -20.08
CA ARG A 97 -2.92 12.99 -21.12
C ARG A 97 -4.33 13.40 -20.73
N ASP A 98 -4.79 14.51 -21.31
CA ASP A 98 -6.17 14.94 -21.18
C ASP A 98 -7.11 13.94 -21.89
N VAL A 99 -8.19 13.58 -21.19
CA VAL A 99 -9.17 12.59 -21.63
C VAL A 99 -10.60 13.07 -21.49
N LYS A 100 -10.83 14.39 -21.51
CA LYS A 100 -12.16 15.03 -21.48
C LYS A 100 -13.19 14.41 -22.46
N ASN A 101 -12.73 13.76 -23.53
CA ASN A 101 -13.56 13.13 -24.55
C ASN A 101 -13.61 11.58 -24.52
N LEU A 102 -12.93 10.90 -23.58
CA LEU A 102 -12.97 9.44 -23.48
C LEU A 102 -14.22 8.98 -22.71
N LYS A 103 -15.05 8.17 -23.36
CA LYS A 103 -16.19 7.50 -22.72
C LYS A 103 -15.73 6.69 -21.51
N ASN A 104 -16.52 6.74 -20.42
CA ASN A 104 -16.31 6.17 -19.08
C ASN A 104 -15.79 4.71 -19.00
N SER A 105 -14.55 4.47 -19.43
CA SER A 105 -13.89 3.18 -19.30
C SER A 105 -12.58 3.37 -18.56
N PHE A 106 -12.61 3.13 -17.24
CA PHE A 106 -11.43 3.19 -16.38
C PHE A 106 -10.27 2.37 -16.95
N LYS A 107 -10.55 1.21 -17.55
CA LYS A 107 -9.53 0.38 -18.20
C LYS A 107 -8.71 1.12 -19.25
N SER A 108 -9.33 2.03 -20.00
CA SER A 108 -8.71 2.74 -21.11
C SER A 108 -7.96 4.01 -20.68
N LEU A 109 -8.17 4.47 -19.44
CA LEU A 109 -7.56 5.71 -18.97
C LEU A 109 -6.01 5.60 -18.97
N PRO A 110 -5.32 6.69 -19.35
CA PRO A 110 -3.86 6.75 -19.45
C PRO A 110 -3.23 6.97 -18.07
N TYR A 111 -3.43 6.00 -17.19
CA TYR A 111 -2.85 6.03 -15.86
C TYR A 111 -1.33 6.03 -15.91
N LEU A 112 -0.70 6.79 -15.01
CA LEU A 112 0.75 6.84 -14.84
C LEU A 112 1.36 5.44 -14.63
N ILE A 113 0.63 4.54 -13.96
CA ILE A 113 1.06 3.14 -13.78
C ILE A 113 1.29 2.38 -15.09
N LYS A 114 0.68 2.81 -16.19
CA LYS A 114 0.89 2.17 -17.50
C LYS A 114 2.25 2.52 -18.08
N GLU A 115 2.87 3.59 -17.62
CA GLU A 115 4.16 4.07 -18.13
C GLU A 115 5.31 3.72 -17.19
N TYR A 116 5.11 3.83 -15.87
CA TYR A 116 6.20 3.71 -14.89
C TYR A 116 5.87 2.71 -13.77
N PRO A 117 6.84 1.87 -13.34
CA PRO A 117 6.84 1.28 -12.01
C PRO A 117 6.99 2.37 -10.95
N ILE A 118 6.15 2.32 -9.90
CA ILE A 118 6.10 3.35 -8.86
C ILE A 118 6.25 2.69 -7.49
N SER A 119 7.17 3.23 -6.71
CA SER A 119 7.36 2.95 -5.28
C SER A 119 7.34 4.25 -4.49
N TYR A 120 7.29 4.14 -3.17
CA TYR A 120 7.21 5.26 -2.25
C TYR A 120 8.29 5.14 -1.18
N ALA A 121 8.77 6.28 -0.69
CA ALA A 121 9.53 6.34 0.55
C ALA A 121 9.05 7.55 1.36
N TYR A 122 8.84 7.40 2.66
CA TYR A 122 8.37 8.50 3.51
C TYR A 122 9.49 9.46 3.91
N SER A 123 10.74 8.99 3.90
CA SER A 123 11.91 9.85 3.84
C SER A 123 13.09 9.10 3.26
N ILE A 124 14.01 9.84 2.64
CA ILE A 124 15.28 9.30 2.13
C ILE A 124 16.10 8.70 3.27
N ARG A 125 16.05 9.32 4.46
CA ARG A 125 16.78 8.82 5.62
C ARG A 125 16.25 7.47 6.10
N LEU A 126 14.94 7.25 6.12
CA LEU A 126 14.37 5.95 6.46
C LEU A 126 14.73 4.89 5.44
N LEU A 127 14.79 5.25 4.15
CA LEU A 127 15.22 4.33 3.10
C LEU A 127 16.69 3.90 3.28
N ASP A 128 17.56 4.81 3.70
CA ASP A 128 18.98 4.56 3.96
C ASP A 128 19.25 3.80 5.28
N MET A 129 18.30 3.79 6.21
CA MET A 129 18.44 3.10 7.50
C MET A 129 18.37 1.57 7.39
N VAL A 130 17.70 1.04 6.36
CA VAL A 130 17.46 -0.39 6.21
C VAL A 130 17.94 -0.83 4.84
N ASN A 131 18.96 -1.68 4.81
CA ASN A 131 19.50 -2.20 3.55
C ASN A 131 18.75 -3.47 3.13
N PRO A 132 18.41 -3.62 1.84
CA PRO A 132 17.86 -4.86 1.31
C PRO A 132 18.89 -5.99 1.46
N LYS A 133 18.44 -7.19 1.85
CA LYS A 133 19.36 -8.32 1.94
C LYS A 133 19.70 -8.85 0.55
N GLN A 134 20.87 -9.46 0.47
CA GLN A 134 21.28 -10.26 -0.68
C GLN A 134 21.28 -11.74 -0.30
N GLY A 135 20.58 -12.59 -1.05
CA GLY A 135 20.71 -14.04 -0.95
C GLY A 135 19.83 -14.75 0.10
N GLY A 136 18.60 -14.26 0.34
CA GLY A 136 17.60 -14.96 1.16
C GLY A 136 17.07 -16.26 0.51
N LYS A 137 16.43 -17.12 1.30
CA LYS A 137 15.80 -18.37 0.80
C LYS A 137 14.39 -18.13 0.25
N ALA A 138 13.94 -16.88 0.25
CA ALA A 138 12.59 -16.45 -0.05
C ALA A 138 11.51 -17.26 0.71
N ARG A 139 11.77 -17.60 1.99
CA ARG A 139 10.79 -18.32 2.82
C ARG A 139 9.69 -17.38 3.30
N MET A 140 8.45 -17.85 3.22
CA MET A 140 7.27 -17.07 3.56
C MET A 140 6.65 -17.48 4.90
N LEU A 141 6.28 -16.49 5.71
CA LEU A 141 5.27 -16.61 6.74
C LEU A 141 4.01 -15.93 6.23
N ALA A 142 2.90 -16.66 6.06
CA ALA A 142 1.61 -16.09 5.70
C ALA A 142 0.57 -16.37 6.78
N MET A 143 -0.19 -15.35 7.18
CA MET A 143 -1.13 -15.42 8.30
C MET A 143 -2.52 -14.93 7.90
N ALA A 144 -3.53 -15.75 8.13
CA ALA A 144 -4.95 -15.43 7.92
C ALA A 144 -5.76 -15.81 9.18
N PRO A 145 -5.92 -14.90 10.15
CA PRO A 145 -6.68 -15.15 11.38
C PRO A 145 -8.19 -15.34 11.13
N GLU A 146 -8.86 -16.01 12.09
CA GLU A 146 -10.32 -16.14 12.11
C GLU A 146 -10.98 -14.99 12.89
N PHE A 147 -12.13 -14.54 12.41
CA PHE A 147 -13.00 -13.57 13.08
C PHE A 147 -14.42 -14.12 13.10
N LYS A 148 -15.02 -14.21 14.30
CA LYS A 148 -16.36 -14.81 14.48
C LYS A 148 -17.50 -13.79 14.45
N GLY A 149 -17.20 -12.49 14.37
CA GLY A 149 -18.20 -11.42 14.28
C GLY A 149 -18.85 -10.99 15.61
N ASP A 150 -18.54 -11.67 16.71
CA ASP A 150 -19.04 -11.38 18.07
C ASP A 150 -17.95 -10.85 19.02
N GLU A 151 -16.75 -10.61 18.49
CA GLU A 151 -15.66 -9.97 19.22
C GLU A 151 -15.92 -8.47 19.26
N SER A 152 -16.62 -8.03 20.32
CA SER A 152 -16.79 -6.60 20.62
C SER A 152 -15.42 -6.01 20.99
N LEU A 153 -14.97 -5.02 20.24
CA LEU A 153 -13.76 -4.26 20.58
C LEU A 153 -14.05 -3.45 21.86
N ASN A 154 -13.53 -3.89 23.01
CA ASN A 154 -13.74 -3.22 24.31
C ASN A 154 -12.95 -1.90 24.49
N PHE A 155 -12.47 -1.27 23.41
CA PHE A 155 -11.64 -0.07 23.52
C PHE A 155 -12.41 1.22 23.20
N ILE A 156 -12.49 2.04 24.24
CA ILE A 156 -13.02 3.39 24.33
C ILE A 156 -12.11 4.35 23.56
N SER A 157 -12.61 4.96 22.47
CA SER A 157 -12.41 6.39 22.22
C SER A 157 -13.55 6.93 21.34
N GLU A 158 -14.15 8.04 21.76
CA GLU A 158 -15.41 8.63 21.24
C GLU A 158 -15.36 9.12 19.78
N ASN A 159 -14.31 8.84 19.01
CA ASN A 159 -14.18 9.34 17.63
C ASN A 159 -13.78 8.29 16.57
N ILE A 160 -13.75 6.99 16.89
CA ILE A 160 -13.43 5.95 15.91
C ILE A 160 -14.73 5.33 15.37
N TYR A 161 -15.37 6.04 14.44
CA TYR A 161 -16.42 5.45 13.62
C TYR A 161 -15.79 4.46 12.62
N ARG A 162 -15.94 3.16 12.88
CA ARG A 162 -16.59 2.18 11.97
C ARG A 162 -16.43 0.74 12.48
N SER A 163 -17.57 0.18 12.92
CA SER A 163 -17.80 -1.20 13.33
C SER A 163 -17.17 -1.61 14.66
N ASN A 164 -17.99 -1.64 15.72
CA ASN A 164 -17.64 -2.24 17.02
C ASN A 164 -17.39 -3.76 16.95
N ASN A 165 -17.60 -4.39 15.79
CA ASN A 165 -17.40 -5.82 15.57
C ASN A 165 -16.47 -6.08 14.39
N LEU A 166 -15.47 -6.93 14.60
CA LEU A 166 -14.62 -7.45 13.53
C LEU A 166 -15.40 -8.48 12.71
N SER A 167 -15.92 -8.05 11.57
CA SER A 167 -16.65 -8.95 10.67
C SER A 167 -15.73 -10.02 10.08
N PRO A 168 -16.23 -11.23 9.80
CA PRO A 168 -15.46 -12.27 9.11
C PRO A 168 -14.84 -11.77 7.80
N LEU A 169 -13.52 -11.95 7.64
CA LEU A 169 -12.83 -11.71 6.36
C LEU A 169 -13.10 -12.88 5.42
N LYS A 170 -13.87 -12.65 4.36
CA LYS A 170 -14.40 -13.75 3.53
C LYS A 170 -13.32 -14.44 2.69
N TYR A 171 -12.24 -13.73 2.35
CA TYR A 171 -11.26 -14.19 1.37
C TYR A 171 -9.82 -14.26 1.90
N ASN A 172 -9.53 -13.91 3.17
CA ASN A 172 -8.15 -13.91 3.67
C ASN A 172 -7.50 -15.31 3.68
N VAL A 173 -8.26 -16.36 4.01
CA VAL A 173 -7.78 -17.75 3.93
C VAL A 173 -7.53 -18.17 2.48
N GLU A 174 -8.44 -17.81 1.57
CA GLU A 174 -8.28 -18.11 0.14
C GLU A 174 -7.08 -17.36 -0.46
N GLU A 175 -6.82 -16.13 0.00
CA GLU A 175 -5.65 -15.34 -0.38
C GLU A 175 -4.35 -16.06 -0.02
N ILE A 176 -4.15 -16.47 1.23
CA ILE A 176 -2.91 -17.13 1.61
C ILE A 176 -2.75 -18.52 0.98
N VAL A 177 -3.86 -19.21 0.70
CA VAL A 177 -3.85 -20.46 -0.09
C VAL A 177 -3.39 -20.19 -1.52
N ASN A 178 -3.92 -19.14 -2.16
CA ASN A 178 -3.59 -18.80 -3.55
C ASN A 178 -2.12 -18.39 -3.74
N ILE A 179 -1.50 -17.76 -2.75
CA ILE A 179 -0.08 -17.34 -2.82
C ILE A 179 0.88 -18.48 -2.42
N SER A 180 0.40 -19.51 -1.71
CA SER A 180 1.23 -20.63 -1.22
C SER A 180 1.92 -21.46 -2.31
N LYS A 181 1.43 -21.36 -3.55
CA LYS A 181 2.02 -22.04 -4.70
C LYS A 181 3.29 -21.37 -5.25
N TYR A 182 3.59 -20.14 -4.83
CA TYR A 182 4.71 -19.36 -5.37
C TYR A 182 5.95 -19.37 -4.47
N PHE A 183 5.79 -19.57 -3.16
CA PHE A 183 6.88 -19.54 -2.19
C PHE A 183 6.73 -20.71 -1.21
N LYS A 184 7.86 -21.25 -0.75
CA LYS A 184 7.85 -22.25 0.33
C LYS A 184 7.76 -21.50 1.67
N GLY A 185 7.08 -22.09 2.65
CA GLY A 185 6.88 -21.39 3.90
C GLY A 185 5.86 -22.00 4.84
N THR A 186 5.53 -21.23 5.87
CA THR A 186 4.51 -21.56 6.87
C THR A 186 3.26 -20.71 6.60
N TYR A 187 2.11 -21.37 6.48
CA TYR A 187 0.82 -20.74 6.15
C TYR A 187 -0.17 -21.00 7.29
N LEU A 188 -0.36 -20.02 8.16
CA LEU A 188 -1.17 -20.10 9.37
C LEU A 188 -2.59 -19.60 9.09
N LYS A 189 -3.59 -20.41 9.47
CA LYS A 189 -5.02 -20.14 9.22
C LYS A 189 -5.81 -20.19 10.53
N GLY A 190 -6.84 -19.36 10.61
CA GLY A 190 -7.74 -19.32 11.76
C GLY A 190 -6.96 -19.12 13.06
N LYS A 191 -7.27 -19.89 14.09
CA LYS A 191 -6.61 -19.83 15.41
C LYS A 191 -5.08 -19.97 15.40
N GLN A 192 -4.49 -20.57 14.35
CA GLN A 192 -3.04 -20.70 14.26
C GLN A 192 -2.35 -19.38 13.88
N ALA A 193 -3.07 -18.45 13.26
CA ALA A 193 -2.55 -17.12 12.93
C ALA A 193 -2.71 -16.19 14.13
N ASN A 194 -1.87 -16.42 15.14
CA ASN A 194 -1.85 -15.73 16.43
C ASN A 194 -0.50 -15.06 16.71
N GLU A 195 -0.44 -14.24 17.76
CA GLU A 195 0.74 -13.47 18.14
C GLU A 195 1.94 -14.34 18.50
N SER A 196 1.73 -15.40 19.30
CA SER A 196 2.83 -16.32 19.67
C SER A 196 3.52 -16.88 18.42
N LYS A 197 2.74 -17.29 17.42
CA LYS A 197 3.27 -17.80 16.15
C LYS A 197 3.90 -16.73 15.27
N PHE A 198 3.43 -15.48 15.34
CA PHE A 198 4.12 -14.37 14.71
C PHE A 198 5.52 -14.21 15.30
N TYR A 199 5.66 -14.08 16.63
CA TYR A 199 6.96 -13.91 17.27
C TYR A 199 7.90 -15.11 17.07
N GLU A 200 7.37 -16.33 17.08
CA GLU A 200 8.16 -17.56 16.83
C GLU A 200 8.78 -17.59 15.42
N LEU A 201 8.07 -17.07 14.41
CA LEU A 201 8.39 -17.33 13.00
C LEU A 201 8.87 -16.10 12.23
N ALA A 202 8.52 -14.88 12.67
CA ALA A 202 8.78 -13.65 11.93
C ALA A 202 10.28 -13.39 11.70
N GLU A 203 11.13 -13.69 12.69
CA GLU A 203 12.59 -13.54 12.58
C GLU A 203 13.23 -14.55 11.61
N ASN A 204 12.53 -15.60 11.17
CA ASN A 204 13.12 -16.67 10.36
C ASN A 204 12.63 -16.74 8.91
N ASN A 205 11.81 -15.77 8.49
CA ASN A 205 11.21 -15.70 7.17
C ASN A 205 11.61 -14.43 6.43
N ASP A 206 11.85 -14.57 5.12
CA ASP A 206 12.26 -13.50 4.23
C ASP A 206 11.04 -12.70 3.72
N ILE A 207 9.86 -13.32 3.74
CA ILE A 207 8.60 -12.68 3.39
C ILE A 207 7.60 -12.90 4.52
N ILE A 208 6.95 -11.83 4.96
CA ILE A 208 5.83 -11.89 5.90
C ILE A 208 4.59 -11.34 5.21
N HIS A 209 3.50 -12.10 5.19
CA HIS A 209 2.22 -11.69 4.63
C HIS A 209 1.13 -11.84 5.68
N ILE A 210 0.44 -10.75 5.99
CA ILE A 210 -0.62 -10.75 7.00
C ILE A 210 -1.91 -10.27 6.34
N ALA A 211 -2.88 -11.16 6.21
CA ALA A 211 -4.20 -10.90 5.63
C ALA A 211 -5.23 -10.77 6.76
N SER A 212 -5.35 -9.57 7.32
CA SER A 212 -6.08 -9.34 8.56
C SER A 212 -6.66 -7.93 8.71
N HIS A 213 -7.55 -7.73 9.68
CA HIS A 213 -7.99 -6.40 10.10
C HIS A 213 -6.87 -5.62 10.77
N THR A 214 -6.96 -4.30 10.63
CA THR A 214 -6.07 -3.34 11.25
C THR A 214 -6.87 -2.22 11.87
N ILE A 215 -6.42 -1.74 13.03
CA ILE A 215 -7.02 -0.63 13.75
C ILE A 215 -5.95 0.45 13.83
N ILE A 216 -6.24 1.63 13.27
CA ILE A 216 -5.33 2.77 13.27
C ILE A 216 -5.75 3.75 14.36
N ASP A 217 -4.80 4.16 15.21
CA ASP A 217 -5.00 5.16 16.26
C ASP A 217 -4.23 6.44 15.88
N ASP A 218 -4.93 7.41 15.27
CA ASP A 218 -4.32 8.68 14.86
C ASP A 218 -3.92 9.59 16.04
N ASN A 219 -4.43 9.33 17.25
CA ASN A 219 -4.05 10.09 18.43
C ASN A 219 -2.75 9.55 19.02
N ILE A 220 -2.62 8.22 19.07
CA ILE A 220 -1.45 7.51 19.57
C ILE A 220 -1.04 6.45 18.53
N PRO A 221 -0.29 6.83 17.48
CA PRO A 221 0.04 5.92 16.36
C PRO A 221 0.68 4.61 16.79
N MET A 222 1.47 4.62 17.86
CA MET A 222 2.10 3.42 18.44
C MET A 222 1.10 2.38 18.96
N ARG A 223 -0.16 2.74 19.19
CA ARG A 223 -1.26 1.83 19.57
C ARG A 223 -2.06 1.30 18.37
N SER A 224 -1.72 1.72 17.15
CA SER A 224 -2.23 1.07 15.95
C SER A 224 -1.81 -0.40 15.95
N LYS A 225 -2.68 -1.29 15.50
CA LYS A 225 -2.51 -2.73 15.70
C LYS A 225 -3.04 -3.55 14.53
N ILE A 226 -2.44 -4.72 14.34
CA ILE A 226 -2.98 -5.79 13.49
C ILE A 226 -3.70 -6.77 14.39
N VAL A 227 -4.96 -7.09 14.06
CA VAL A 227 -5.71 -8.07 14.84
C VAL A 227 -5.32 -9.47 14.39
N LEU A 228 -4.94 -10.34 15.31
CA LEU A 228 -4.66 -11.74 15.07
C LEU A 228 -5.64 -12.61 15.88
N SER A 229 -5.63 -13.91 15.64
CA SER A 229 -6.44 -14.80 16.46
C SER A 229 -5.86 -14.91 17.87
N LYS A 230 -6.75 -14.86 18.86
CA LYS A 230 -6.37 -15.07 20.26
C LYS A 230 -5.97 -16.53 20.51
N ASP A 231 -4.85 -16.75 21.19
CA ASP A 231 -4.28 -18.08 21.47
C ASP A 231 -4.21 -18.44 22.97
N SER A 232 -4.20 -17.45 23.87
CA SER A 232 -4.17 -17.64 25.32
C SER A 232 -5.00 -16.59 26.04
N LEU A 233 -5.08 -16.65 27.38
CA LEU A 233 -5.70 -15.58 28.18
C LEU A 233 -4.77 -14.36 28.33
N ASP A 234 -3.45 -14.59 28.24
CA ASP A 234 -2.41 -13.59 28.49
C ASP A 234 -2.10 -12.75 27.24
N GLU A 235 -2.29 -13.33 26.05
CA GLU A 235 -2.21 -12.62 24.77
C GLU A 235 -3.58 -12.02 24.41
N ASP A 236 -3.59 -10.76 23.96
CA ASP A 236 -4.83 -10.02 23.69
C ASP A 236 -5.32 -10.17 22.25
N GLY A 237 -4.50 -10.78 21.37
CA GLY A 237 -4.80 -10.97 19.95
C GLY A 237 -4.49 -9.72 19.11
N TYR A 238 -3.71 -8.77 19.64
CA TYR A 238 -3.38 -7.52 18.98
C TYR A 238 -1.88 -7.33 18.86
N LEU A 239 -1.36 -7.52 17.66
CA LEU A 239 0.01 -7.14 17.35
C LEU A 239 0.10 -5.61 17.19
N ASN A 240 0.47 -4.92 18.27
CA ASN A 240 0.56 -3.47 18.33
C ASN A 240 1.86 -2.96 17.67
N THR A 241 1.80 -1.73 17.16
CA THR A 241 2.95 -1.08 16.53
C THR A 241 4.16 -1.03 17.47
N TYR A 242 3.97 -0.66 18.75
CA TYR A 242 5.07 -0.60 19.72
C TYR A 242 5.74 -1.97 19.95
N GLU A 243 5.03 -3.08 19.75
CA GLU A 243 5.56 -4.43 19.90
C GLU A 243 6.38 -4.79 18.67
N ILE A 244 5.85 -4.51 17.47
CA ILE A 244 6.56 -4.66 16.20
C ILE A 244 7.89 -3.90 16.23
N TYR A 245 7.91 -2.67 16.75
CA TYR A 245 9.14 -1.86 16.90
C TYR A 245 10.23 -2.56 17.74
N GLN A 246 9.85 -3.42 18.68
CA GLN A 246 10.78 -4.15 19.54
C GLN A 246 11.20 -5.50 18.93
N THR A 247 10.56 -5.92 17.85
CA THR A 247 10.96 -7.13 17.12
C THR A 247 12.19 -6.90 16.26
N LYS A 248 12.90 -8.01 15.96
CA LYS A 248 13.96 -8.04 14.95
C LYS A 248 13.47 -8.90 13.81
N LEU A 249 13.10 -8.24 12.71
CA LEU A 249 12.66 -8.92 11.51
C LEU A 249 13.84 -9.20 10.61
N ASN A 250 13.85 -10.40 10.05
CA ASN A 250 14.76 -10.75 8.98
C ASN A 250 14.09 -10.73 7.60
N ALA A 251 12.84 -10.24 7.52
CA ALA A 251 12.09 -10.16 6.29
C ALA A 251 12.65 -9.09 5.34
N ASP A 252 12.75 -9.42 4.06
CA ASP A 252 12.99 -8.49 2.96
C ASP A 252 11.71 -7.84 2.44
N LEU A 253 10.55 -8.40 2.79
CA LEU A 253 9.25 -7.90 2.39
C LEU A 253 8.19 -8.23 3.45
N VAL A 254 7.47 -7.21 3.90
CA VAL A 254 6.22 -7.37 4.67
C VAL A 254 5.04 -6.92 3.80
N VAL A 255 4.00 -7.74 3.68
CA VAL A 255 2.77 -7.41 2.97
C VAL A 255 1.62 -7.37 3.96
N LEU A 256 1.07 -6.18 4.16
CA LEU A 256 -0.07 -5.92 5.05
C LEU A 256 -1.35 -5.85 4.23
N SER A 257 -1.97 -7.02 4.01
CA SER A 257 -3.25 -7.16 3.30
C SER A 257 -4.41 -6.98 4.28
N GLY A 258 -4.49 -5.77 4.83
CA GLY A 258 -5.56 -5.32 5.71
C GLY A 258 -6.17 -4.02 5.22
N CYS A 259 -7.14 -3.48 5.94
CA CYS A 259 -7.74 -2.19 5.64
C CYS A 259 -6.85 -1.03 6.13
N GLN A 260 -6.51 -0.07 5.26
CA GLN A 260 -5.81 1.17 5.67
C GLN A 260 -4.45 0.95 6.36
N THR A 261 -3.70 -0.09 5.98
CA THR A 261 -2.44 -0.46 6.67
C THR A 261 -1.29 0.53 6.40
N GLY A 262 -1.36 1.27 5.30
CA GLY A 262 -0.44 2.35 4.90
C GLY A 262 -1.04 3.75 5.07
N TYR A 263 -2.25 3.85 5.64
CA TYR A 263 -2.88 5.13 6.00
C TYR A 263 -2.62 5.44 7.47
N GLY A 264 -2.72 6.71 7.85
CA GLY A 264 -2.56 7.16 9.24
C GLY A 264 -2.29 8.66 9.29
N LYS A 265 -2.11 9.19 10.49
CA LYS A 265 -1.80 10.60 10.69
C LYS A 265 -0.44 10.97 10.09
N TYR A 266 -0.43 12.06 9.32
CA TYR A 266 0.80 12.66 8.83
C TYR A 266 1.54 13.41 9.96
N PHE A 267 2.83 13.12 10.09
CA PHE A 267 3.76 13.82 10.97
C PHE A 267 4.85 14.48 10.14
N LYS A 268 5.03 15.77 10.35
CA LYS A 268 6.00 16.57 9.58
C LYS A 268 7.42 16.03 9.80
N GLY A 269 8.09 15.65 8.71
CA GLY A 269 9.45 15.10 8.73
C GLY A 269 9.53 13.57 8.89
N GLU A 270 8.43 12.91 9.27
CA GLU A 270 8.35 11.44 9.41
C GLU A 270 7.44 10.79 8.36
N GLY A 271 6.60 11.57 7.69
CA GLY A 271 5.61 11.07 6.72
C GLY A 271 4.36 10.55 7.43
N ILE A 272 3.74 9.49 6.88
CA ILE A 272 2.60 8.86 7.54
C ILE A 272 3.13 8.00 8.70
N SER A 273 2.67 8.28 9.93
CA SER A 273 2.90 7.40 11.06
C SER A 273 1.87 6.28 11.01
N SER A 274 2.27 5.19 10.38
CA SER A 274 1.45 3.99 10.16
C SER A 274 2.13 2.76 10.74
N LEU A 275 1.36 1.67 10.81
CA LEU A 275 1.86 0.32 11.11
C LEU A 275 3.11 -0.04 10.28
N THR A 276 3.20 0.48 9.05
CA THR A 276 4.38 0.30 8.18
C THR A 276 5.68 0.78 8.83
N ASN A 277 5.68 1.90 9.57
CA ASN A 277 6.90 2.39 10.22
C ASN A 277 7.41 1.37 11.25
N GLY A 278 6.51 0.71 11.99
CA GLY A 278 6.90 -0.36 12.90
C GLY A 278 7.71 -1.45 12.22
N PHE A 279 7.27 -1.92 11.05
CA PHE A 279 8.00 -2.93 10.29
C PHE A 279 9.32 -2.40 9.70
N LEU A 280 9.38 -1.14 9.24
CA LEU A 280 10.63 -0.53 8.78
C LEU A 280 11.67 -0.48 9.91
N TYR A 281 11.27 0.03 11.08
CA TYR A 281 12.16 0.10 12.25
C TYR A 281 12.53 -1.26 12.83
N ALA A 282 11.66 -2.27 12.66
CA ALA A 282 11.97 -3.65 13.00
C ALA A 282 12.97 -4.31 12.03
N GLY A 283 13.39 -3.62 10.97
CA GLY A 283 14.44 -4.06 10.04
C GLY A 283 13.95 -4.56 8.69
N CYS A 284 12.67 -4.40 8.35
CA CYS A 284 12.15 -4.76 7.04
C CYS A 284 12.40 -3.63 6.01
N PRO A 285 13.13 -3.87 4.91
CA PRO A 285 13.49 -2.83 3.93
C PRO A 285 12.35 -2.47 2.98
N SER A 286 11.31 -3.31 2.88
CA SER A 286 10.24 -3.15 1.89
C SER A 286 8.89 -3.55 2.47
N ILE A 287 7.86 -2.73 2.22
CA ILE A 287 6.51 -2.97 2.70
C ILE A 287 5.50 -2.76 1.58
N VAL A 288 4.57 -3.69 1.44
CA VAL A 288 3.34 -3.47 0.67
C VAL A 288 2.19 -3.24 1.65
N ALA A 289 1.52 -2.11 1.52
CA ALA A 289 0.44 -1.70 2.42
C ALA A 289 -0.72 -1.08 1.64
N THR A 290 -1.89 -0.95 2.27
CA THR A 290 -3.10 -0.40 1.66
C THR A 290 -3.40 1.02 2.14
N LEU A 291 -3.75 1.92 1.22
CA LEU A 291 -4.19 3.28 1.54
C LEU A 291 -5.66 3.36 1.97
N TRP A 292 -6.48 2.40 1.56
CA TRP A 292 -7.90 2.32 1.92
C TRP A 292 -8.40 0.87 1.82
N ASP A 293 -9.65 0.67 2.21
CA ASP A 293 -10.34 -0.62 2.17
C ASP A 293 -10.50 -1.07 0.72
N ALA A 294 -9.62 -1.97 0.27
CA ALA A 294 -9.82 -2.67 -0.99
C ALA A 294 -10.85 -3.78 -0.77
N SER A 295 -11.80 -3.95 -1.70
CA SER A 295 -12.71 -5.10 -1.67
C SER A 295 -11.91 -6.41 -1.55
N ASP A 296 -12.21 -7.25 -0.54
CA ASP A 296 -11.48 -8.49 -0.23
C ASP A 296 -11.16 -9.35 -1.46
N LYS A 297 -12.10 -9.46 -2.41
CA LYS A 297 -11.90 -10.25 -3.62
C LYS A 297 -10.92 -9.61 -4.61
N SER A 298 -10.83 -8.28 -4.65
CA SER A 298 -9.86 -7.57 -5.47
C SER A 298 -8.46 -7.67 -4.86
N ALA A 299 -8.35 -7.50 -3.54
CA ALA A 299 -7.10 -7.69 -2.79
C ALA A 299 -6.51 -9.08 -3.03
N MET A 300 -7.31 -10.13 -2.85
CA MET A 300 -6.91 -11.52 -3.10
C MET A 300 -6.35 -11.74 -4.52
N ARG A 301 -7.00 -11.17 -5.53
CA ARG A 301 -6.55 -11.31 -6.93
C ARG A 301 -5.25 -10.56 -7.17
N LEU A 302 -5.15 -9.32 -6.69
CA LEU A 302 -3.94 -8.51 -6.79
C LEU A 302 -2.76 -9.19 -6.11
N MET A 303 -2.94 -9.71 -4.90
CA MET A 303 -1.88 -10.44 -4.19
C MET A 303 -1.48 -11.72 -4.92
N SER A 304 -2.43 -12.46 -5.49
CA SER A 304 -2.09 -13.63 -6.32
C SER A 304 -1.26 -13.26 -7.56
N TYR A 305 -1.57 -12.16 -8.24
CA TYR A 305 -0.77 -11.68 -9.37
C TYR A 305 0.56 -11.08 -8.93
N PHE A 306 0.61 -10.41 -7.77
CA PHE A 306 1.83 -9.84 -7.22
C PHE A 306 2.83 -10.94 -6.90
N TYR A 307 2.43 -11.97 -6.14
CA TYR A 307 3.31 -13.08 -5.80
C TYR A 307 3.69 -13.95 -7.00
N LYS A 308 2.81 -14.08 -8.01
CA LYS A 308 3.18 -14.67 -9.30
C LYS A 308 4.37 -13.93 -9.91
N ASN A 309 4.25 -12.61 -10.08
CA ASN A 309 5.31 -11.80 -10.69
C ASN A 309 6.58 -11.76 -9.83
N LEU A 310 6.44 -11.69 -8.51
CA LEU A 310 7.55 -11.72 -7.56
C LEU A 310 8.33 -13.06 -7.63
N SER A 311 7.62 -14.18 -7.82
CA SER A 311 8.26 -15.50 -7.99
C SER A 311 9.03 -15.66 -9.29
N LEU A 312 8.83 -14.76 -10.26
CA LEU A 312 9.60 -14.70 -11.51
C LEU A 312 10.88 -13.86 -11.36
N GLY A 313 11.26 -13.46 -10.14
CA GLY A 313 12.45 -12.65 -9.88
C GLY A 313 12.33 -11.19 -10.30
N GLN A 314 11.11 -10.69 -10.52
CA GLN A 314 10.89 -9.26 -10.81
C GLN A 314 11.15 -8.40 -9.57
N ASP A 315 11.65 -7.19 -9.79
CA ASP A 315 11.67 -6.14 -8.77
C ASP A 315 10.26 -5.92 -8.21
N LYS A 316 10.19 -5.61 -6.91
CA LYS A 316 8.94 -5.60 -6.16
C LYS A 316 7.94 -4.56 -6.71
N ASP A 317 8.41 -3.39 -7.14
CA ASP A 317 7.60 -2.34 -7.77
C ASP A 317 7.09 -2.76 -9.15
N ILE A 318 7.94 -3.40 -9.96
CA ILE A 318 7.58 -3.98 -11.26
C ILE A 318 6.53 -5.09 -11.07
N ALA A 319 6.72 -5.98 -10.08
CA ALA A 319 5.80 -7.05 -9.77
C ALA A 319 4.43 -6.52 -9.34
N LEU A 320 4.39 -5.46 -8.52
CA LEU A 320 3.14 -4.83 -8.09
C LEU A 320 2.45 -4.10 -9.25
N ARG A 321 3.21 -3.40 -10.09
CA ARG A 321 2.69 -2.79 -11.33
C ARG A 321 2.06 -3.83 -12.23
N ASN A 322 2.78 -4.91 -12.54
CA ASN A 322 2.29 -5.98 -13.41
C ASN A 322 1.04 -6.65 -12.83
N ALA A 323 0.96 -6.81 -11.51
CA ALA A 323 -0.24 -7.30 -10.84
C ALA A 323 -1.48 -6.40 -11.06
N LYS A 324 -1.30 -5.08 -10.96
CA LYS A 324 -2.37 -4.09 -11.18
C LYS A 324 -2.79 -4.02 -12.65
N LEU A 325 -1.84 -4.10 -13.57
CA LEU A 325 -2.13 -4.14 -15.01
C LEU A 325 -2.86 -5.44 -15.39
N GLU A 326 -2.42 -6.60 -14.89
CA GLU A 326 -3.10 -7.89 -15.10
C GLU A 326 -4.52 -7.87 -14.49
N TYR A 327 -4.70 -7.21 -13.34
CA TYR A 327 -6.02 -7.00 -12.75
C TYR A 327 -6.93 -6.16 -13.67
N LEU A 328 -6.45 -5.00 -14.13
CA LEU A 328 -7.20 -4.09 -15.02
C LEU A 328 -7.61 -4.78 -16.33
N GLU A 329 -6.74 -5.62 -16.88
CA GLU A 329 -7.05 -6.42 -18.07
C GLU A 329 -8.18 -7.41 -17.79
N LYS A 330 -8.09 -8.18 -16.71
CA LYS A 330 -8.98 -9.32 -16.41
C LYS A 330 -10.24 -8.98 -15.63
N CYS A 331 -10.32 -7.80 -14.98
CA CYS A 331 -11.48 -7.44 -14.18
C CYS A 331 -12.71 -7.16 -15.06
N PRO A 332 -13.94 -7.34 -14.56
CA PRO A 332 -15.11 -6.81 -15.27
C PRO A 332 -15.06 -5.26 -15.30
N PRO A 333 -15.74 -4.59 -16.25
CA PRO A 333 -15.70 -3.11 -16.38
C PRO A 333 -16.09 -2.36 -15.10
N TYR A 334 -17.27 -2.65 -14.54
CA TYR A 334 -17.48 -3.13 -13.17
C TYR A 334 -16.54 -2.83 -11.99
N LYS A 335 -15.29 -3.23 -12.16
CA LYS A 335 -14.26 -3.26 -11.12
C LYS A 335 -12.98 -2.60 -11.59
N ALA A 336 -13.02 -1.92 -12.73
CA ALA A 336 -11.87 -1.23 -13.30
C ALA A 336 -11.59 0.11 -12.62
N SER A 337 -12.53 0.63 -11.82
CA SER A 337 -12.28 1.84 -11.02
C SER A 337 -11.01 1.68 -10.17
N PRO A 338 -10.14 2.71 -10.12
CA PRO A 338 -8.98 2.78 -9.24
C PRO A 338 -9.23 2.36 -7.79
N HIS A 339 -10.44 2.58 -7.26
CA HIS A 339 -10.84 2.11 -5.93
C HIS A 339 -10.46 0.64 -5.66
N TYR A 340 -10.54 -0.24 -6.67
CA TYR A 340 -10.31 -1.66 -6.50
C TYR A 340 -8.86 -2.12 -6.65
N TRP A 341 -7.97 -1.31 -7.26
CA TRP A 341 -6.61 -1.75 -7.61
C TRP A 341 -5.50 -0.80 -7.17
N ALA A 342 -5.81 0.48 -6.93
CA ALA A 342 -4.81 1.49 -6.59
C ALA A 342 -4.54 1.61 -5.07
N GLY A 343 -5.25 0.82 -4.25
CA GLY A 343 -5.11 0.88 -2.81
C GLY A 343 -3.77 0.37 -2.30
N PHE A 344 -3.17 -0.64 -2.95
CA PHE A 344 -1.89 -1.20 -2.52
C PHE A 344 -0.72 -0.34 -3.00
N ILE A 345 0.20 0.05 -2.12
CA ILE A 345 1.42 0.78 -2.47
C ILE A 345 2.66 0.01 -2.03
N MET A 346 3.76 0.19 -2.76
CA MET A 346 5.09 -0.34 -2.41
C MET A 346 5.89 0.74 -1.71
N ILE A 347 6.35 0.48 -0.50
CA ILE A 347 7.16 1.40 0.30
C ILE A 347 8.55 0.78 0.52
N GLY A 348 9.60 1.57 0.36
CA GLY A 348 10.98 1.15 0.61
C GLY A 348 11.69 0.60 -0.63
N HIS A 349 12.66 -0.29 -0.42
CA HIS A 349 13.52 -0.82 -1.48
C HIS A 349 12.74 -1.72 -2.44
N THR A 350 13.11 -1.73 -3.72
CA THR A 350 12.39 -2.48 -4.75
C THR A 350 13.12 -3.71 -5.25
N ASN A 351 14.35 -3.98 -4.77
CA ASN A 351 15.14 -5.14 -5.17
C ASN A 351 14.35 -6.46 -5.04
N PRO A 352 14.56 -7.42 -5.93
CA PRO A 352 13.77 -8.65 -5.98
C PRO A 352 14.02 -9.49 -4.72
N VAL A 353 13.00 -10.23 -4.27
CA VAL A 353 13.13 -11.13 -3.09
C VAL A 353 13.75 -12.47 -3.47
N VAL A 354 13.56 -12.89 -4.73
CA VAL A 354 14.22 -14.07 -5.31
C VAL A 354 15.37 -13.56 -6.16
N PRO A 355 16.59 -14.11 -6.04
CA PRO A 355 17.65 -13.83 -7.00
C PRO A 355 17.13 -14.15 -8.41
N PRO A 356 17.46 -13.35 -9.44
CA PRO A 356 17.15 -13.72 -10.83
C PRO A 356 17.71 -15.11 -11.10
N ASP A 357 16.95 -15.99 -11.76
CA ASP A 357 17.46 -17.28 -12.23
C ASP A 357 18.71 -16.99 -13.09
N THR A 358 19.90 -17.17 -12.52
CA THR A 358 21.13 -17.23 -13.28
C THR A 358 21.10 -18.60 -13.94
N GLY A 359 20.50 -18.67 -15.12
CA GLY A 359 20.33 -19.90 -15.91
C GLY A 359 21.62 -20.66 -16.17
#